data_AF-A0AAW2YVK5-F1
#
_entry.id   AF-A0AAW2YVK5-F1
#
_cell.length_a   1.000
_cell.length_b   1.000
_cell.length_c   1.000
_cell.angle_alpha   90.00
_cell.angle_beta   90.00
_cell.angle_gamma   90.00
#
_symmetry.space_group_name_H-M   'P 1'
#
loop_
_entity.id
_entity.type
_entity.pdbx_description
1 polymer ?
#
loop_
_entity_poly.entity_id
_entity_poly.type
_entity_poly.pdbx_seq_one_letter_code
_entity_poly.pdbx_strand_id
1 'polypeptide(L)'
;MSKQLSGLYTHARRVLCTQATQLRPYSMRIEKYHGDVGEEGDESLHIDLRRSLKSGKRLKDIMKTIDISAIAQNKIKPPVSNKEALVDFTTQIPNITFQEENQSINYFEEKVSVDRLEDSVNVCCVQNSSSSSSIMLTFPRGSRHVEIGESSGTTVVLTRLIMESLKKYPESFFEENQHRLLVEYVCEEESTYVKIFLNNKEDFALGMDVLSQFAQVEFEFNDESIQEAIEFSHNILELEKMNPTEGQFHKELVHTACYGKDLINGSLGNPTYSREDITKQDLLRTASKLLQYKGASLLAVNIDKEHLLEVTKKTFPPQPPKDFTFDIDHSYPSKWVAGVIEYEFQGVPHEIGRQNLPSLSNLSVSFKGVCWRDFYSRGPKHLFTAYVIGTLIGGGTSFSSGGPGKGMHSIINQYFLGRYALHGFQCQQVHYMDTGTFTLHASITNEFNTLYAVQAICDLLSGVKKYCNVESVERAKRQLKSQVFKSYEEVELFTINTGLNLAIFKDYYGTDFYVDVINSITVSDVLSVLNSIITGSEPSIVMIGDVAGMKKVDVLANIKASIQRFKNK
;
A
#
# COMPACT_ATOMS: atom_id res chain seq x y z
N MET A 1 -6.26 24.25 23.53
CA MET A 1 -5.69 24.47 22.18
C MET A 1 -5.07 23.20 21.57
N SER A 2 -4.53 22.25 22.35
CA SER A 2 -3.99 20.97 21.81
C SER A 2 -5.04 19.98 21.28
N LYS A 3 -6.32 20.07 21.71
CA LYS A 3 -7.40 19.17 21.26
C LYS A 3 -8.07 19.54 19.92
N GLN A 4 -7.86 20.75 19.39
CA GLN A 4 -8.41 21.16 18.07
C GLN A 4 -7.43 20.99 16.90
N LEU A 5 -6.13 20.85 17.20
CA LEU A 5 -5.09 20.63 16.19
C LEU A 5 -4.97 19.16 15.77
N SER A 6 -5.36 18.20 16.62
CA SER A 6 -5.35 16.77 16.28
C SER A 6 -6.38 16.43 15.19
N GLY A 7 -7.58 17.03 15.23
CA GLY A 7 -8.64 16.78 14.25
C GLY A 7 -8.34 17.32 12.84
N LEU A 8 -7.58 18.42 12.73
CA LEU A 8 -7.14 18.97 11.44
C LEU A 8 -5.95 18.17 10.85
N TYR A 9 -5.08 17.60 11.68
CA TYR A 9 -3.97 16.75 11.25
C TYR A 9 -4.43 15.43 10.62
N THR A 10 -5.49 14.81 11.14
CA THR A 10 -6.06 13.55 10.62
C THR A 10 -6.79 13.75 9.28
N HIS A 11 -7.40 14.92 9.05
CA HIS A 11 -8.12 15.21 7.81
C HIS A 11 -7.20 15.60 6.64
N ALA A 12 -6.06 16.28 6.92
CA ALA A 12 -5.07 16.63 5.90
C ALA A 12 -4.31 15.41 5.35
N ARG A 13 -4.08 14.38 6.18
CA ARG A 13 -3.37 13.15 5.79
C ARG A 13 -4.17 12.28 4.80
N ARG A 14 -5.51 12.33 4.83
CA ARG A 14 -6.40 11.61 3.88
C ARG A 14 -6.34 12.14 2.45
N VAL A 15 -6.01 13.42 2.25
CA VAL A 15 -6.06 14.08 0.93
C VAL A 15 -4.70 14.03 0.20
N LEU A 16 -3.59 13.86 0.94
CA LEU A 16 -2.23 13.86 0.38
C LEU A 16 -1.71 12.46 0.01
N CYS A 17 -2.14 11.39 0.71
CA CYS A 17 -1.75 10.01 0.40
C CYS A 17 -2.25 9.50 -0.98
N THR A 18 -3.22 10.16 -1.61
CA THR A 18 -3.81 9.72 -2.89
C THR A 18 -3.05 10.18 -4.13
N GLN A 19 -1.93 10.92 -4.00
CA GLN A 19 -1.18 11.44 -5.16
C GLN A 19 0.24 10.88 -5.32
N ALA A 20 0.80 10.23 -4.30
CA ALA A 20 2.04 9.45 -4.43
C ALA A 20 1.78 7.96 -4.79
N THR A 21 0.51 7.57 -4.90
CA THR A 21 -0.02 6.21 -5.13
C THR A 21 0.15 5.66 -6.54
N GLN A 22 0.95 6.29 -7.42
CA GLN A 22 1.27 5.70 -8.73
C GLN A 22 2.25 4.50 -8.63
N LEU A 23 2.73 4.15 -7.43
CA LEU A 23 3.66 3.04 -7.23
C LEU A 23 3.21 1.92 -6.28
N ARG A 24 2.04 1.96 -5.63
CA ARG A 24 1.53 0.81 -4.84
C ARG A 24 0.00 0.75 -4.72
N PRO A 25 -0.58 -0.46 -4.62
CA PRO A 25 -1.94 -0.66 -4.16
C PRO A 25 -2.05 -0.48 -2.63
N TYR A 26 -3.18 0.06 -2.23
CA TYR A 26 -3.71 0.35 -0.89
C TYR A 26 -3.18 -0.50 0.29
N SER A 27 -2.57 0.15 1.28
CA SER A 27 -2.56 -0.31 2.67
C SER A 27 -3.85 0.14 3.36
N MET A 28 -4.66 -0.81 3.83
CA MET A 28 -5.83 -0.52 4.66
C MET A 28 -5.35 -0.23 6.08
N ARG A 29 -5.41 1.04 6.51
CA ARG A 29 -5.38 1.40 7.93
C ARG A 29 -6.82 1.46 8.43
N ILE A 30 -7.28 0.43 9.12
CA ILE A 30 -8.58 0.43 9.80
C ILE A 30 -8.40 1.16 11.14
N GLU A 31 -8.66 2.46 11.16
CA GLU A 31 -8.85 3.19 12.41
C GLU A 31 -10.26 2.87 12.95
N LYS A 32 -10.35 2.28 14.15
CA LYS A 32 -11.60 2.26 14.92
C LYS A 32 -12.04 3.70 15.12
N TYR A 33 -13.21 4.07 14.59
CA TYR A 33 -13.84 5.36 14.85
C TYR A 33 -14.29 5.39 16.31
N HIS A 34 -13.46 5.93 17.21
CA HIS A 34 -13.95 6.43 18.49
C HIS A 34 -14.31 7.89 18.28
N GLY A 35 -15.62 8.16 18.14
CA GLY A 35 -16.12 9.51 18.24
C GLY A 35 -15.89 10.01 19.65
N ASP A 36 -14.99 10.97 19.82
CA ASP A 36 -14.82 11.73 21.05
C ASP A 36 -16.12 12.53 21.33
N VAL A 37 -17.01 11.94 22.13
CA VAL A 37 -17.98 12.70 22.91
C VAL A 37 -17.24 13.11 24.18
N GLY A 38 -17.16 14.41 24.44
CA GLY A 38 -16.40 14.95 25.56
C GLY A 38 -16.70 14.24 26.89
N GLU A 39 -15.63 13.97 27.64
CA GLU A 39 -15.65 13.45 29.00
C GLU A 39 -16.41 14.41 29.92
N GLU A 40 -17.73 14.27 29.96
CA GLU A 40 -18.64 14.65 31.07
C GLU A 40 -20.04 14.07 30.80
N GLY A 41 -20.08 12.83 30.27
CA GLY A 41 -21.30 12.06 30.01
C GLY A 41 -21.38 10.83 30.91
N ASP A 42 -22.48 10.74 31.66
CA ASP A 42 -22.91 9.66 32.57
C ASP A 42 -22.30 8.26 32.29
N GLU A 43 -21.42 7.80 33.20
CA GLU A 43 -20.72 6.49 33.14
C GLU A 43 -21.68 5.30 33.00
N SER A 44 -22.97 5.47 33.35
CA SER A 44 -23.98 4.41 33.22
C SER A 44 -24.25 4.03 31.75
N LEU A 45 -24.17 4.97 30.81
CA LEU A 45 -24.50 4.74 29.39
C LEU A 45 -23.41 3.92 28.65
N HIS A 46 -22.14 4.14 29.02
CA HIS A 46 -20.99 3.43 28.44
C HIS A 46 -20.93 1.96 28.87
N ILE A 47 -21.37 1.66 30.10
CA ILE A 47 -21.41 0.28 30.63
C ILE A 47 -22.50 -0.54 29.93
N ASP A 48 -23.66 0.06 29.63
CA ASP A 48 -24.77 -0.64 28.97
C ASP A 48 -24.55 -0.90 27.47
N LEU A 49 -23.84 -0.01 26.76
CA LEU A 49 -23.44 -0.21 25.36
C LEU A 49 -22.41 -1.34 25.22
N ARG A 50 -21.40 -1.39 26.11
CA ARG A 50 -20.39 -2.47 26.11
C ARG A 50 -20.99 -3.82 26.51
N ARG A 51 -21.92 -3.86 27.48
CA ARG A 51 -22.64 -5.11 27.84
C ARG A 51 -23.59 -5.57 26.72
N SER A 52 -24.25 -4.65 26.03
CA SER A 52 -25.18 -4.99 24.95
C SER A 52 -24.48 -5.44 23.67
N LEU A 53 -23.31 -4.90 23.32
CA LEU A 53 -22.50 -5.35 22.18
C LEU A 53 -21.93 -6.76 22.40
N LYS A 54 -21.60 -7.13 23.64
CA LYS A 54 -21.23 -8.52 24.02
C LYS A 54 -22.40 -9.51 23.93
N SER A 55 -23.65 -9.05 23.79
CA SER A 55 -24.85 -9.91 23.79
C SER A 55 -25.35 -10.33 22.40
N GLY A 56 -24.62 -10.02 21.32
CA GLY A 56 -24.96 -10.45 19.95
C GLY A 56 -26.19 -9.78 19.34
N LYS A 57 -26.70 -8.68 19.93
CA LYS A 57 -27.85 -7.95 19.39
C LYS A 57 -27.46 -7.09 18.19
N ARG A 58 -28.33 -7.06 17.17
CA ARG A 58 -28.13 -6.30 15.93
C ARG A 58 -28.22 -4.79 16.21
N LEU A 59 -27.32 -4.00 15.62
CA LEU A 59 -27.16 -2.55 15.81
C LEU A 59 -28.47 -1.76 15.67
N LYS A 60 -29.33 -2.19 14.73
CA LYS A 60 -30.65 -1.60 14.45
C LYS A 60 -31.65 -1.68 15.61
N ASP A 61 -31.49 -2.65 16.51
CA ASP A 61 -32.37 -2.83 17.67
C ASP A 61 -31.89 -1.99 18.86
N ILE A 62 -30.59 -1.68 18.92
CA ILE A 62 -29.97 -0.78 19.91
C ILE A 62 -30.32 0.69 19.60
N MET A 63 -30.37 1.06 18.32
CA MET A 63 -30.73 2.42 17.91
C MET A 63 -32.18 2.81 18.23
N LYS A 64 -33.08 1.82 18.41
CA LYS A 64 -34.48 2.07 18.78
C LYS A 64 -34.68 2.39 20.28
N THR A 65 -33.70 2.06 21.11
CA THR A 65 -33.77 2.26 22.57
C THR A 65 -33.10 3.55 23.05
N ILE A 66 -32.46 4.31 22.15
CA ILE A 66 -31.78 5.56 22.51
C ILE A 66 -32.77 6.71 22.34
N ASP A 67 -33.20 7.30 23.46
CA ASP A 67 -34.05 8.49 23.46
C ASP A 67 -33.20 9.74 23.19
N ILE A 68 -33.23 10.21 21.94
CA ILE A 68 -32.45 11.35 21.44
C ILE A 68 -32.97 12.68 22.02
N SER A 69 -34.17 12.70 22.61
CA SER A 69 -34.78 13.93 23.14
C SER A 69 -34.09 14.47 24.40
N ALA A 70 -33.37 13.62 25.16
CA ALA A 70 -32.63 14.01 26.36
C ALA A 70 -31.35 14.80 26.06
N ILE A 71 -30.79 14.68 24.85
CA ILE A 71 -29.52 15.33 24.46
C ILE A 71 -29.73 16.83 24.17
N ALA A 72 -30.96 17.25 23.86
CA ALA A 72 -31.27 18.62 23.44
C ALA A 72 -31.42 19.63 24.60
N GLN A 73 -31.46 19.19 25.87
CA GLN A 73 -31.82 20.06 27.00
C GLN A 73 -30.68 20.43 27.98
N ASN A 74 -29.48 19.87 27.82
CA ASN A 74 -28.36 20.21 28.70
C ASN A 74 -27.71 21.55 28.32
N LYS A 75 -28.24 22.65 28.87
CA LYS A 75 -27.55 23.94 28.98
C LYS A 75 -26.41 23.84 30.01
N ILE A 76 -25.32 23.18 29.66
CA ILE A 76 -24.08 23.27 30.44
C ILE A 76 -23.41 24.60 30.08
N LYS A 77 -23.46 25.58 31.00
CA LYS A 77 -22.57 26.74 30.90
C LYS A 77 -21.14 26.23 31.15
N PRO A 78 -20.16 26.54 30.29
CA PRO A 78 -18.79 26.14 30.53
C PRO A 78 -18.33 26.74 31.87
N PRO A 79 -17.56 26.02 32.69
CA PRO A 79 -16.97 26.59 33.87
C PRO A 79 -16.10 27.77 33.43
N VAL A 80 -16.30 28.92 34.08
CA VAL A 80 -15.49 30.12 33.88
C VAL A 80 -14.06 29.75 34.30
N SER A 81 -13.23 29.41 33.33
CA SER A 81 -11.82 29.10 33.57
C SER A 81 -11.15 30.34 34.15
N ASN A 82 -10.36 30.14 35.19
CA ASN A 82 -9.46 31.13 35.75
C ASN A 82 -8.81 31.96 34.63
N LYS A 83 -8.85 33.29 34.79
CA LYS A 83 -8.06 34.23 34.01
C LYS A 83 -6.58 34.09 34.39
N GLU A 84 -5.99 32.92 34.18
CA GLU A 84 -4.54 32.85 34.03
C GLU A 84 -4.24 33.45 32.66
N ALA A 85 -3.34 34.43 32.64
CA ALA A 85 -3.00 35.18 31.45
C ALA A 85 -2.65 34.19 30.33
N LEU A 86 -3.47 34.20 29.27
CA LEU A 86 -3.06 33.64 27.99
C LEU A 86 -1.71 34.28 27.66
N VAL A 87 -0.65 33.48 27.71
CA VAL A 87 0.69 33.93 27.30
C VAL A 87 0.52 34.54 25.92
N ASP A 88 0.84 35.82 25.80
CA ASP A 88 0.82 36.50 24.51
C ASP A 88 1.83 35.77 23.60
N PHE A 89 1.31 35.03 22.61
CA PHE A 89 2.11 34.23 21.68
C PHE A 89 3.05 35.09 20.82
N THR A 90 2.99 36.43 20.92
CA THR A 90 3.95 37.35 20.31
C THR A 90 5.18 37.63 21.20
N THR A 91 5.13 37.28 22.49
CA THR A 91 6.24 37.48 23.42
C THR A 91 7.05 36.20 23.53
N GLN A 92 8.36 36.30 23.30
CA GLN A 92 9.27 35.17 23.45
C GLN A 92 9.15 34.62 24.88
N ILE A 93 8.90 33.32 25.02
CA ILE A 93 8.72 32.70 26.34
C ILE A 93 10.05 32.82 27.08
N PRO A 94 10.10 33.53 28.23
CA PRO A 94 11.33 33.72 28.97
C PRO A 94 11.88 32.37 29.45
N ASN A 95 13.21 32.24 29.47
CA ASN A 95 13.96 31.05 29.88
C ASN A 95 13.86 29.82 28.96
N ILE A 96 13.34 29.95 27.73
CA ILE A 96 13.57 28.93 26.69
C ILE A 96 14.95 29.15 26.07
N THR A 97 15.80 28.12 26.17
CA THR A 97 17.07 28.09 25.44
C THR A 97 16.81 27.46 24.09
N PHE A 98 16.86 28.26 23.03
CA PHE A 98 16.83 27.75 21.66
C PHE A 98 18.22 27.20 21.34
N GLN A 99 18.30 25.97 20.87
CA GLN A 99 19.51 25.51 20.20
C GLN A 99 19.60 26.24 18.86
N GLU A 100 20.67 26.99 18.64
CA GLU A 100 20.99 27.51 17.32
C GLU A 100 21.34 26.33 16.42
N GLU A 101 20.41 25.89 15.57
CA GLU A 101 20.74 25.08 14.40
C GLU A 101 21.44 25.99 13.37
N ASN A 102 22.71 26.29 13.62
CA ASN A 102 23.60 26.88 12.62
C ASN A 102 24.02 25.79 11.63
N GLN A 103 23.08 25.37 10.79
CA GLN A 103 23.40 24.72 9.54
C GLN A 103 22.81 25.58 8.43
N SER A 104 23.69 26.26 7.69
CA SER A 104 23.43 26.44 6.26
C SER A 104 22.92 25.08 5.78
N ILE A 105 21.67 24.99 5.34
CA ILE A 105 21.04 23.73 4.96
C ILE A 105 21.78 23.24 3.71
N ASN A 106 22.91 22.59 3.96
CA ASN A 106 23.71 21.93 2.98
C ASN A 106 23.03 20.57 2.83
N TYR A 107 22.07 20.53 1.90
CA TYR A 107 21.32 19.35 1.50
C TYR A 107 22.28 18.34 0.86
N PHE A 108 23.07 17.66 1.67
CA PHE A 108 23.81 16.49 1.23
C PHE A 108 23.16 15.28 1.91
N GLU A 109 22.80 14.27 1.11
CA GLU A 109 22.68 12.90 1.61
C GLU A 109 24.04 12.56 2.24
N GLU A 110 24.21 12.82 3.54
CA GLU A 110 25.45 12.46 4.22
C GLU A 110 25.54 10.94 4.34
N LYS A 111 26.50 10.39 3.58
CA LYS A 111 27.16 9.10 3.75
C LYS A 111 26.22 7.95 4.15
N VAL A 112 25.41 7.52 3.20
CA VAL A 112 24.71 6.23 3.31
C VAL A 112 25.76 5.11 3.24
N SER A 113 25.88 4.33 4.31
CA SER A 113 26.69 3.13 4.31
C SER A 113 25.79 1.91 4.46
N VAL A 114 25.88 1.03 3.47
CA VAL A 114 25.32 -0.33 3.57
C VAL A 114 26.39 -1.19 4.22
N ASP A 115 26.27 -1.42 5.52
CA ASP A 115 27.15 -2.32 6.26
C ASP A 115 26.52 -3.71 6.28
N ARG A 116 27.25 -4.69 5.75
CA ARG A 116 26.83 -6.10 5.80
C ARG A 116 27.40 -6.70 7.07
N LEU A 117 26.53 -6.97 8.06
CA LEU A 117 26.91 -7.77 9.22
C LEU A 117 26.98 -9.23 8.77
N GLU A 118 28.14 -9.85 8.95
CA GLU A 118 28.49 -11.22 8.53
C GLU A 118 27.32 -12.21 8.76
N ASP A 119 26.61 -12.52 7.66
CA ASP A 119 25.53 -13.51 7.53
C ASP A 119 24.23 -13.33 8.33
N SER A 120 23.99 -12.16 8.97
CA SER A 120 22.71 -11.86 9.66
C SER A 120 21.76 -10.99 8.83
N VAL A 121 21.87 -9.66 9.00
CA VAL A 121 20.96 -8.64 8.45
C VAL A 121 21.79 -7.60 7.69
N ASN A 122 21.29 -7.15 6.53
CA ASN A 122 21.88 -6.02 5.83
C ASN A 122 21.47 -4.73 6.53
N VAL A 123 22.42 -3.92 6.99
CA VAL A 123 22.13 -2.69 7.73
C VAL A 123 22.38 -1.49 6.83
N CYS A 124 21.41 -0.60 6.75
CA CYS A 124 21.53 0.68 6.08
C CYS A 124 21.14 1.79 7.04
N CYS A 125 22.01 2.80 7.14
CA CYS A 125 21.76 4.00 7.92
C CYS A 125 21.66 5.19 6.98
N VAL A 126 20.62 6.01 7.15
CA VAL A 126 20.43 7.26 6.40
C VAL A 126 20.20 8.40 7.36
N GLN A 127 20.88 9.54 7.13
CA GLN A 127 20.58 10.80 7.79
C GLN A 127 19.80 11.70 6.83
N ASN A 128 18.76 12.36 7.32
CA ASN A 128 18.02 13.39 6.59
C ASN A 128 17.71 14.58 7.52
N SER A 129 17.18 15.67 6.96
CA SER A 129 16.92 16.91 7.68
C SER A 129 15.67 16.88 8.58
N SER A 130 14.94 15.76 8.63
CA SER A 130 13.77 15.67 9.49
C SER A 130 14.17 15.40 10.94
N SER A 131 13.41 15.94 11.88
CA SER A 131 13.59 15.62 13.31
C SER A 131 13.05 14.23 13.69
N SER A 132 12.28 13.61 12.81
CA SER A 132 11.67 12.30 13.03
C SER A 132 12.67 11.17 12.77
N SER A 133 12.58 10.09 13.55
CA SER A 133 13.42 8.91 13.34
C SER A 133 12.54 7.69 13.06
N SER A 134 13.03 6.77 12.24
CA SER A 134 12.28 5.56 11.90
C SER A 134 13.25 4.39 11.72
N ILE A 135 12.76 3.20 12.02
CA ILE A 135 13.45 1.95 11.74
C ILE A 135 12.52 1.01 11.00
N MET A 136 13.06 0.23 10.07
CA MET A 136 12.29 -0.70 9.26
C MET A 136 13.09 -1.97 9.01
N LEU A 137 12.55 -3.09 9.46
CA LEU A 137 13.08 -4.42 9.13
C LEU A 137 12.27 -5.00 7.98
N THR A 138 12.92 -5.25 6.85
CA THR A 138 12.30 -5.75 5.63
C THR A 138 12.78 -7.15 5.31
N PHE A 139 11.85 -8.08 5.16
CA PHE A 139 12.06 -9.46 4.77
C PHE A 139 11.77 -9.61 3.27
N PRO A 140 12.68 -10.22 2.48
CA PRO A 140 12.51 -10.37 1.02
C PRO A 140 11.58 -11.54 0.67
N ARG A 141 10.48 -11.67 1.41
CA ARG A 141 9.47 -12.73 1.31
C ARG A 141 8.13 -12.15 1.70
N GLY A 142 7.07 -12.62 1.04
CA GLY A 142 5.70 -12.18 1.24
C GLY A 142 4.72 -13.32 1.01
N SER A 143 3.42 -13.01 0.87
CA SER A 143 2.35 -14.01 0.80
C SER A 143 2.60 -15.05 -0.30
N ARG A 144 3.08 -14.65 -1.48
CA ARG A 144 3.34 -15.56 -2.62
C ARG A 144 4.34 -16.66 -2.32
N HIS A 145 5.22 -16.44 -1.34
CA HIS A 145 6.31 -17.36 -0.99
C HIS A 145 5.88 -18.42 0.03
N VAL A 146 4.77 -18.18 0.74
CA VAL A 146 4.38 -18.99 1.90
C VAL A 146 2.97 -19.58 1.77
N GLU A 147 2.10 -18.97 0.98
CA GLU A 147 0.75 -19.47 0.69
C GLU A 147 0.83 -20.61 -0.33
N ILE A 148 1.34 -21.77 0.06
CA ILE A 148 1.38 -22.96 -0.80
C ILE A 148 0.85 -24.16 0.00
N GLY A 149 -0.02 -24.95 -0.63
CA GLY A 149 -0.62 -26.15 -0.02
C GLY A 149 -1.37 -25.82 1.27
N GLU A 150 -0.98 -26.47 2.37
CA GLU A 150 -1.60 -26.30 3.70
C GLU A 150 -1.42 -24.88 4.27
N SER A 151 -0.47 -24.09 3.79
CA SER A 151 -0.26 -22.72 4.26
C SER A 151 -1.09 -21.68 3.49
N SER A 152 -1.98 -22.11 2.57
CA SER A 152 -2.83 -21.16 1.83
C SER A 152 -3.79 -20.41 2.77
N GLY A 153 -3.87 -19.09 2.60
CA GLY A 153 -4.77 -18.20 3.33
C GLY A 153 -4.41 -17.90 4.79
N THR A 154 -3.24 -18.37 5.26
CA THR A 154 -2.77 -18.10 6.62
C THR A 154 -2.22 -16.68 6.79
N THR A 155 -1.72 -16.05 5.73
CA THR A 155 -1.12 -14.72 5.78
C THR A 155 -2.14 -13.65 6.18
N VAL A 156 -3.39 -13.77 5.72
CA VAL A 156 -4.47 -12.83 6.03
C VAL A 156 -4.76 -12.84 7.53
N VAL A 157 -4.93 -14.04 8.09
CA VAL A 157 -5.17 -14.25 9.52
C VAL A 157 -3.95 -13.81 10.34
N LEU A 158 -2.74 -14.18 9.92
CA LEU A 158 -1.50 -13.77 10.58
C LEU A 158 -1.37 -12.25 10.61
N THR A 159 -1.59 -11.56 9.50
CA THR A 159 -1.48 -10.08 9.41
C THR A 159 -2.41 -9.38 10.39
N ARG A 160 -3.58 -9.98 10.67
CA ARG A 160 -4.52 -9.47 11.67
C ARG A 160 -4.01 -9.64 13.10
N LEU A 161 -3.47 -10.82 13.41
CA LEU A 161 -3.14 -11.24 14.79
C LEU A 161 -1.71 -10.92 15.20
N ILE A 162 -0.82 -10.60 14.27
CA ILE A 162 0.61 -10.59 14.55
C ILE A 162 1.00 -9.59 15.64
N MET A 163 0.36 -8.41 15.67
CA MET A 163 0.62 -7.37 16.66
C MET A 163 0.15 -7.76 18.06
N GLU A 164 -1.05 -8.35 18.19
CA GLU A 164 -1.59 -8.78 19.49
C GLU A 164 -0.89 -10.03 20.03
N SER A 165 -0.29 -10.83 19.14
CA SER A 165 0.34 -12.10 19.50
C SER A 165 1.77 -11.97 20.02
N LEU A 166 2.38 -10.78 20.08
CA LEU A 166 3.75 -10.61 20.56
C LEU A 166 3.89 -10.97 22.04
N LYS A 167 4.72 -11.96 22.36
CA LYS A 167 4.84 -12.55 23.70
C LYS A 167 5.22 -11.56 24.80
N LYS A 168 6.11 -10.62 24.51
CA LYS A 168 6.61 -9.61 25.47
C LYS A 168 5.88 -8.25 25.36
N TYR A 169 5.18 -7.98 24.26
CA TYR A 169 4.44 -6.72 24.06
C TYR A 169 2.98 -7.00 23.70
N PRO A 170 2.08 -7.12 24.70
CA PRO A 170 0.65 -7.29 24.44
C PRO A 170 0.05 -6.05 23.76
N GLU A 171 -1.15 -6.16 23.19
CA GLU A 171 -1.83 -5.04 22.51
C GLU A 171 -1.91 -3.77 23.39
N SER A 172 -2.18 -3.92 24.69
CA SER A 172 -2.26 -2.79 25.64
C SER A 172 -0.95 -2.01 25.75
N PHE A 173 0.20 -2.65 25.56
CA PHE A 173 1.49 -1.96 25.54
C PHE A 173 1.52 -0.93 24.41
N PHE A 174 1.05 -1.28 23.22
CA PHE A 174 1.04 -0.37 22.08
C PHE A 174 0.03 0.76 22.27
N GLU A 175 -1.13 0.50 22.88
CA GLU A 175 -2.12 1.53 23.22
C GLU A 175 -1.55 2.57 24.21
N GLU A 176 -0.84 2.13 25.24
CA GLU A 176 -0.23 3.00 26.25
C GLU A 176 1.01 3.75 25.71
N ASN A 177 1.75 3.15 24.78
CA ASN A 177 3.04 3.68 24.28
C ASN A 177 2.96 4.30 22.88
N GLN A 178 1.77 4.63 22.36
CA GLN A 178 1.61 5.33 21.06
C GLN A 178 2.38 6.67 20.98
N HIS A 179 2.57 7.31 22.13
CA HIS A 179 3.33 8.55 22.28
C HIS A 179 4.85 8.34 22.19
N ARG A 180 5.34 7.09 22.15
CA ARG A 180 6.76 6.74 21.98
C ARG A 180 7.02 6.10 20.62
N LEU A 181 6.20 5.10 20.28
CA LEU A 181 6.40 4.24 19.12
C LEU A 181 5.09 4.06 18.34
N LEU A 182 5.18 4.08 17.02
CA LEU A 182 4.10 3.62 16.14
C LEU A 182 4.61 2.48 15.27
N VAL A 183 4.05 1.29 15.48
CA VAL A 183 4.45 0.07 14.76
C VAL A 183 3.46 -0.22 13.65
N GLU A 184 3.99 -0.58 12.49
CA GLU A 184 3.22 -1.02 11.34
C GLU A 184 3.85 -2.31 10.79
N TYR A 185 3.03 -3.37 10.71
CA TYR A 185 3.37 -4.60 10.03
C TYR A 185 2.64 -4.65 8.69
N VAL A 186 3.34 -4.98 7.61
CA VAL A 186 2.74 -5.16 6.29
C VAL A 186 3.33 -6.40 5.63
N CYS A 187 2.46 -7.23 5.08
CA CYS A 187 2.83 -8.33 4.20
C CYS A 187 2.24 -8.10 2.82
N GLU A 188 3.11 -7.89 1.83
CA GLU A 188 2.75 -7.85 0.41
C GLU A 188 3.01 -9.22 -0.24
N GLU A 189 2.83 -9.34 -1.55
CA GLU A 189 3.14 -10.58 -2.26
C GLU A 189 4.63 -10.94 -2.17
N GLU A 190 5.52 -9.97 -2.35
CA GLU A 190 6.97 -10.22 -2.49
C GLU A 190 7.77 -10.01 -1.22
N SER A 191 7.27 -9.17 -0.32
CA SER A 191 8.02 -8.69 0.82
C SER A 191 7.11 -8.44 2.01
N THR A 192 7.67 -8.64 3.20
CA THR A 192 7.05 -8.34 4.48
C THR A 192 7.94 -7.34 5.18
N TYR A 193 7.38 -6.37 5.87
CA TYR A 193 8.18 -5.45 6.67
C TYR A 193 7.49 -5.08 7.98
N VAL A 194 8.32 -4.76 8.96
CA VAL A 194 7.92 -4.12 10.21
C VAL A 194 8.59 -2.76 10.25
N LYS A 195 7.78 -1.70 10.27
CA LYS A 195 8.21 -0.32 10.37
C LYS A 195 7.85 0.21 11.73
N ILE A 196 8.77 0.91 12.38
CA ILE A 196 8.54 1.59 13.64
C ILE A 196 8.93 3.06 13.47
N PHE A 197 7.96 3.94 13.65
CA PHE A 197 8.21 5.36 13.81
C PHE A 197 8.57 5.64 15.27
N LEU A 198 9.68 6.35 15.47
CA LEU A 198 10.19 6.71 16.78
C LEU A 198 9.88 8.19 17.02
N ASN A 199 9.10 8.49 18.06
CA ASN A 199 8.82 9.87 18.43
C ASN A 199 10.05 10.55 19.04
N ASN A 200 10.89 9.78 19.74
CA ASN A 200 12.18 10.23 20.27
C ASN A 200 13.30 9.24 19.91
N LYS A 201 14.52 9.74 19.68
CA LYS A 201 15.70 8.89 19.39
C LYS A 201 16.05 7.95 20.54
N GLU A 202 15.75 8.33 21.77
CA GLU A 202 15.97 7.52 22.98
C GLU A 202 15.15 6.22 22.97
N ASP A 203 14.03 6.18 22.24
CA ASP A 203 13.17 5.00 22.11
C ASP A 203 13.72 3.97 21.11
N PHE A 204 14.87 4.24 20.46
CA PHE A 204 15.48 3.34 19.47
C PHE A 204 15.73 1.94 20.02
N ALA A 205 16.29 1.82 21.24
CA ALA A 205 16.56 0.52 21.85
C ALA A 205 15.26 -0.29 22.08
N LEU A 206 14.19 0.39 22.50
CA LEU A 206 12.87 -0.24 22.65
C LEU A 206 12.30 -0.68 21.29
N GLY A 207 12.43 0.16 20.26
CA GLY A 207 12.02 -0.20 18.90
C GLY A 207 12.76 -1.44 18.37
N MET A 208 14.07 -1.54 18.60
CA MET A 208 14.87 -2.71 18.22
C MET A 208 14.45 -3.98 18.96
N ASP A 209 14.10 -3.87 20.25
CA ASP A 209 13.57 -4.97 21.07
C ASP A 209 12.17 -5.41 20.60
N VAL A 210 11.33 -4.48 20.11
CA VAL A 210 10.07 -4.83 19.44
C VAL A 210 10.35 -5.60 18.14
N LEU A 211 11.25 -5.09 17.27
CA LEU A 211 11.61 -5.76 16.02
C LEU A 211 12.17 -7.17 16.23
N SER A 212 12.86 -7.41 17.34
CA SER A 212 13.46 -8.71 17.63
C SER A 212 12.42 -9.80 17.80
N GLN A 213 11.27 -9.51 18.43
CA GLN A 213 10.21 -10.51 18.60
C GLN A 213 9.63 -10.98 17.27
N PHE A 214 9.47 -10.08 16.28
CA PHE A 214 9.03 -10.47 14.95
C PHE A 214 10.05 -11.39 14.28
N ALA A 215 11.32 -10.99 14.30
CA ALA A 215 12.40 -11.74 13.65
C ALA A 215 12.73 -13.07 14.34
N GLN A 216 12.41 -13.21 15.62
CA GLN A 216 12.57 -14.44 16.40
C GLN A 216 11.26 -15.25 16.50
N VAL A 217 10.18 -14.77 15.88
CA VAL A 217 8.88 -15.45 15.82
C VAL A 217 8.33 -15.75 17.22
N GLU A 218 8.50 -14.80 18.15
CA GLU A 218 8.04 -14.91 19.53
C GLU A 218 6.56 -14.55 19.64
N PHE A 219 5.70 -15.42 19.11
CA PHE A 219 4.26 -15.23 19.07
C PHE A 219 3.49 -16.23 19.93
N GLU A 220 2.43 -15.76 20.57
CA GLU A 220 1.50 -16.55 21.36
C GLU A 220 0.07 -16.33 20.86
N PHE A 221 -0.38 -17.22 19.98
CA PHE A 221 -1.75 -17.22 19.47
C PHE A 221 -2.70 -17.96 20.41
N ASN A 222 -3.93 -17.45 20.49
CA ASN A 222 -5.07 -18.04 21.18
C ASN A 222 -6.14 -18.49 20.18
N ASP A 223 -6.77 -19.64 20.42
CA ASP A 223 -7.69 -20.26 19.45
C ASP A 223 -8.96 -19.41 19.20
N GLU A 224 -9.46 -18.72 20.23
CA GLU A 224 -10.61 -17.81 20.09
C GLU A 224 -10.27 -16.63 19.15
N SER A 225 -9.11 -15.99 19.35
CA SER A 225 -8.64 -14.90 18.48
C SER A 225 -8.44 -15.36 17.03
N ILE A 226 -7.97 -16.59 16.83
CA ILE A 226 -7.81 -17.18 15.49
C ILE A 226 -9.18 -17.29 14.81
N GLN A 227 -10.19 -17.84 15.49
CA GLN A 227 -11.53 -17.98 14.93
C GLN A 227 -12.17 -16.61 14.64
N GLU A 228 -12.05 -15.66 15.56
CA GLU A 228 -12.52 -14.28 15.33
C GLU A 228 -11.85 -13.62 14.10
N ALA A 229 -10.54 -13.83 13.92
CA ALA A 229 -9.81 -13.30 12.77
C ALA A 229 -10.21 -13.97 11.45
N ILE A 230 -10.49 -15.28 11.45
CA ILE A 230 -11.02 -16.00 10.28
C ILE A 230 -12.39 -15.43 9.91
N GLU A 231 -13.34 -15.39 10.85
CA GLU A 231 -14.68 -14.84 10.61
C GLU A 231 -14.61 -13.39 10.13
N PHE A 232 -13.76 -12.58 10.74
CA PHE A 232 -13.54 -11.20 10.29
C PHE A 232 -13.03 -11.14 8.86
N SER A 233 -12.06 -11.98 8.48
CA SER A 233 -11.52 -12.00 7.11
C SER A 233 -12.57 -12.38 6.07
N HIS A 234 -13.45 -13.34 6.37
CA HIS A 234 -14.57 -13.71 5.50
C HIS A 234 -15.58 -12.57 5.36
N ASN A 235 -15.91 -11.90 6.48
CA ASN A 235 -16.81 -10.74 6.45
C ASN A 235 -16.25 -9.59 5.61
N ILE A 236 -14.94 -9.32 5.71
CA ILE A 236 -14.27 -8.30 4.88
C ILE A 236 -14.34 -8.68 3.40
N LEU A 237 -14.03 -9.94 3.05
CA LEU A 237 -14.13 -10.41 1.67
C LEU A 237 -15.55 -10.28 1.12
N GLU A 238 -16.58 -10.61 1.90
CA GLU A 238 -17.97 -10.42 1.50
C GLU A 238 -18.32 -8.94 1.31
N LEU A 239 -17.81 -8.04 2.15
CA LEU A 239 -17.97 -6.59 1.96
C LEU A 239 -17.28 -6.10 0.69
N GLU A 240 -16.05 -6.56 0.39
CA GLU A 240 -15.37 -6.20 -0.85
C GLU A 240 -16.11 -6.72 -2.09
N LYS A 241 -16.72 -7.91 -2.02
CA LYS A 241 -17.58 -8.42 -3.10
C LYS A 241 -18.84 -7.61 -3.34
N MET A 242 -19.31 -6.85 -2.33
CA MET A 242 -20.41 -5.89 -2.48
C MET A 242 -19.98 -4.58 -3.15
N ASN A 243 -18.68 -4.36 -3.34
CA ASN A 243 -18.15 -3.27 -4.15
C ASN A 243 -16.92 -3.75 -4.94
N PRO A 244 -17.10 -4.68 -5.89
CA PRO A 244 -16.00 -5.41 -6.54
C PRO A 244 -15.18 -4.54 -7.51
N THR A 245 -15.58 -3.28 -7.66
CA THR A 245 -15.05 -2.32 -8.63
C THR A 245 -13.73 -1.70 -8.19
N GLU A 246 -13.43 -1.75 -6.89
CA GLU A 246 -12.24 -1.18 -6.26
C GLU A 246 -11.71 -2.15 -5.17
N GLY A 247 -10.49 -1.92 -4.68
CA GLY A 247 -9.94 -2.65 -3.52
C GLY A 247 -9.20 -3.96 -3.86
N GLN A 248 -9.04 -4.81 -2.84
CA GLN A 248 -8.20 -6.01 -2.95
C GLN A 248 -8.86 -7.11 -3.78
N PHE A 249 -10.18 -7.27 -3.67
CA PHE A 249 -10.92 -8.21 -4.52
C PHE A 249 -10.70 -7.95 -6.02
N HIS A 250 -10.73 -6.68 -6.46
CA HIS A 250 -10.41 -6.33 -7.85
C HIS A 250 -8.98 -6.75 -8.24
N LYS A 251 -8.00 -6.47 -7.37
CA LYS A 251 -6.59 -6.85 -7.56
C LYS A 251 -6.45 -8.37 -7.71
N GLU A 252 -7.16 -9.13 -6.88
CA GLU A 252 -7.16 -10.60 -6.94
C GLU A 252 -7.77 -11.14 -8.23
N LEU A 253 -8.87 -10.55 -8.72
CA LEU A 253 -9.44 -10.94 -10.01
C LEU A 253 -8.43 -10.68 -11.15
N VAL A 254 -7.75 -9.53 -11.13
CA VAL A 254 -6.70 -9.22 -12.12
C VAL A 254 -5.54 -10.21 -12.01
N HIS A 255 -5.04 -10.51 -10.80
CA HIS A 255 -3.98 -11.48 -10.59
C HIS A 255 -4.38 -12.87 -11.06
N THR A 256 -5.59 -13.32 -10.70
CA THR A 256 -6.13 -14.63 -11.11
C THR A 256 -6.24 -14.73 -12.63
N ALA A 257 -6.67 -13.65 -13.31
CA ALA A 257 -6.71 -13.61 -14.76
C ALA A 257 -5.32 -13.61 -15.41
N CYS A 258 -4.30 -13.08 -14.74
CA CYS A 258 -2.93 -12.99 -15.27
C CYS A 258 -2.10 -14.26 -15.01
N TYR A 259 -2.25 -14.86 -13.83
CA TYR A 259 -1.36 -15.89 -13.29
C TYR A 259 -2.07 -17.19 -12.87
N GLY A 260 -3.40 -17.24 -12.94
CA GLY A 260 -4.20 -18.36 -12.48
C GLY A 260 -4.48 -18.31 -10.97
N LYS A 261 -5.37 -19.20 -10.52
CA LYS A 261 -5.80 -19.29 -9.11
C LYS A 261 -4.91 -20.23 -8.28
N ASP A 262 -4.38 -21.28 -8.91
CA ASP A 262 -3.63 -22.32 -8.23
C ASP A 262 -2.18 -21.90 -8.01
N LEU A 263 -1.76 -21.87 -6.74
CA LEU A 263 -0.40 -21.52 -6.32
C LEU A 263 0.67 -22.49 -6.86
N ILE A 264 0.26 -23.74 -7.14
CA ILE A 264 1.09 -24.77 -7.79
C ILE A 264 1.41 -24.40 -9.25
N ASN A 265 0.64 -23.51 -9.88
CA ASN A 265 0.79 -23.12 -11.30
C ASN A 265 1.40 -21.72 -11.50
N GLY A 266 1.98 -21.10 -10.47
CA GLY A 266 2.68 -19.82 -10.60
C GLY A 266 1.83 -18.58 -10.30
N SER A 267 0.82 -18.70 -9.43
CA SER A 267 0.06 -17.58 -8.87
C SER A 267 0.93 -16.66 -7.98
N LEU A 268 0.48 -15.42 -7.78
CA LEU A 268 1.14 -14.39 -6.94
C LEU A 268 0.65 -14.38 -5.49
N GLY A 269 -0.04 -15.43 -5.03
CA GLY A 269 -0.70 -15.43 -3.72
C GLY A 269 -2.21 -15.24 -3.83
N ASN A 270 -2.94 -15.51 -2.74
CA ASN A 270 -4.34 -15.16 -2.58
C ASN A 270 -4.55 -14.40 -1.25
N PRO A 271 -4.33 -13.07 -1.25
CA PRO A 271 -4.28 -12.27 -0.03
C PRO A 271 -5.68 -11.95 0.54
N THR A 272 -6.78 -12.41 -0.05
CA THR A 272 -8.13 -12.26 0.54
C THR A 272 -8.71 -13.58 1.03
N TYR A 273 -8.13 -14.71 0.61
CA TYR A 273 -8.57 -16.03 1.00
C TYR A 273 -8.08 -16.40 2.39
N SER A 274 -8.94 -17.05 3.18
CA SER A 274 -8.58 -17.70 4.43
C SER A 274 -9.36 -19.01 4.57
N ARG A 275 -8.70 -20.03 5.13
CA ARG A 275 -9.34 -21.33 5.42
C ARG A 275 -10.02 -21.29 6.78
N GLU A 276 -11.09 -22.08 6.94
CA GLU A 276 -11.82 -22.19 8.21
C GLU A 276 -11.06 -22.97 9.30
N ASP A 277 -10.10 -23.80 8.89
CA ASP A 277 -9.39 -24.75 9.75
C ASP A 277 -7.95 -24.31 10.08
N ILE A 278 -7.64 -23.01 10.00
CA ILE A 278 -6.30 -22.48 10.33
C ILE A 278 -6.00 -22.70 11.81
N THR A 279 -4.86 -23.33 12.09
CA THR A 279 -4.40 -23.61 13.46
C THR A 279 -3.28 -22.68 13.91
N LYS A 280 -3.01 -22.63 15.22
CA LYS A 280 -1.82 -21.97 15.79
C LYS A 280 -0.52 -22.43 15.14
N GLN A 281 -0.39 -23.73 14.84
CA GLN A 281 0.80 -24.28 14.21
C GLN A 281 0.97 -23.79 12.77
N ASP A 282 -0.12 -23.59 12.04
CA ASP A 282 -0.09 -23.02 10.69
C ASP A 282 0.39 -21.56 10.69
N LEU A 283 -0.08 -20.77 11.65
CA LEU A 283 0.35 -19.38 11.82
C LEU A 283 1.83 -19.28 12.19
N LEU A 284 2.29 -20.08 13.16
CA LEU A 284 3.71 -20.14 13.54
C LEU A 284 4.58 -20.59 12.37
N ARG A 285 4.17 -21.61 11.62
CA ARG A 285 4.85 -22.07 10.41
C ARG A 285 4.94 -20.96 9.36
N THR A 286 3.86 -20.21 9.15
CA THR A 286 3.81 -19.10 8.18
C THR A 286 4.73 -17.96 8.60
N ALA A 287 4.63 -17.50 9.85
CA ALA A 287 5.49 -16.48 10.42
C ALA A 287 6.97 -16.87 10.35
N SER A 288 7.27 -18.14 10.64
CA SER A 288 8.62 -18.71 10.54
C SER A 288 9.21 -18.70 9.13
N LYS A 289 8.39 -18.78 8.09
CA LYS A 289 8.86 -18.67 6.70
C LYS A 289 9.05 -17.21 6.29
N LEU A 290 8.12 -16.34 6.68
CA LEU A 290 8.10 -14.92 6.34
C LEU A 290 9.21 -14.12 7.03
N LEU A 291 9.39 -14.30 8.35
CA LEU A 291 10.09 -13.36 9.22
C LEU A 291 11.50 -13.80 9.60
N GLN A 292 12.11 -14.74 8.88
CA GLN A 292 13.51 -15.06 9.14
C GLN A 292 14.39 -13.86 8.79
N TYR A 293 15.12 -13.36 9.77
CA TYR A 293 15.97 -12.20 9.58
C TYR A 293 17.21 -12.47 8.70
N LYS A 294 17.57 -13.75 8.46
CA LYS A 294 18.66 -14.09 7.56
C LYS A 294 18.35 -13.59 6.14
N GLY A 295 19.11 -12.61 5.66
CA GLY A 295 18.90 -11.96 4.36
C GLY A 295 17.87 -10.82 4.38
N ALA A 296 17.33 -10.48 5.54
CA ALA A 296 16.53 -9.28 5.76
C ALA A 296 17.41 -8.01 5.65
N SER A 297 16.75 -6.85 5.56
CA SER A 297 17.39 -5.54 5.51
C SER A 297 16.82 -4.63 6.59
N LEU A 298 17.67 -4.13 7.48
CA LEU A 298 17.34 -3.15 8.50
C LEU A 298 17.73 -1.76 7.98
N LEU A 299 16.74 -0.90 7.77
CA LEU A 299 16.92 0.51 7.52
C LEU A 299 16.70 1.30 8.81
N ALA A 300 17.61 2.22 9.12
CA ALA A 300 17.41 3.22 10.16
C ALA A 300 17.59 4.63 9.59
N VAL A 301 16.64 5.51 9.90
CA VAL A 301 16.65 6.92 9.49
C VAL A 301 16.85 7.77 10.74
N ASN A 302 17.83 8.67 10.70
CA ASN A 302 18.20 9.62 11.76
C ASN A 302 18.69 9.00 13.07
N ILE A 303 19.24 7.79 12.99
CA ILE A 303 19.90 7.08 14.10
C ILE A 303 21.41 7.10 13.91
N ASP A 304 22.17 7.26 14.99
CA ASP A 304 23.63 7.20 14.91
C ASP A 304 24.10 5.81 14.41
N LYS A 305 25.08 5.82 13.48
CA LYS A 305 25.53 4.59 12.82
C LYS A 305 26.21 3.63 13.79
N GLU A 306 27.10 4.13 14.65
CA GLU A 306 27.86 3.27 15.57
C GLU A 306 26.91 2.62 16.58
N HIS A 307 25.98 3.41 17.11
CA HIS A 307 24.93 2.94 17.99
C HIS A 307 24.01 1.91 17.31
N LEU A 308 23.59 2.15 16.06
CA LEU A 308 22.80 1.21 15.27
C LEU A 308 23.51 -0.14 15.13
N LEU A 309 24.78 -0.13 14.73
CA LEU A 309 25.54 -1.37 14.54
C LEU A 309 25.74 -2.12 15.85
N GLU A 310 25.99 -1.42 16.95
CA GLU A 310 26.13 -2.02 18.28
C GLU A 310 24.84 -2.72 18.72
N VAL A 311 23.71 -2.01 18.67
CA VAL A 311 22.40 -2.57 19.07
C VAL A 311 21.99 -3.70 18.14
N THR A 312 22.15 -3.54 16.83
CA THR A 312 21.80 -4.58 15.84
C THR A 312 22.55 -5.89 16.09
N LYS A 313 23.85 -5.83 16.39
CA LYS A 313 24.65 -7.04 16.71
C LYS A 313 24.15 -7.76 17.98
N LYS A 314 23.67 -7.01 18.96
CA LYS A 314 23.08 -7.58 20.19
C LYS A 314 21.70 -8.19 19.92
N THR A 315 20.89 -7.53 19.10
CA THR A 315 19.51 -7.92 18.80
C THR A 315 19.41 -9.09 17.80
N PHE A 316 20.26 -9.09 16.77
CA PHE A 316 20.25 -10.06 15.67
C PHE A 316 21.61 -10.76 15.54
N PRO A 317 21.88 -11.80 16.36
CA PRO A 317 23.14 -12.51 16.30
C PRO A 317 23.35 -13.21 14.94
N PRO A 318 24.60 -13.56 14.56
CA PRO A 318 24.92 -14.18 13.26
C PRO A 318 24.20 -15.51 12.96
N GLN A 319 23.82 -16.25 14.00
CA GLN A 319 23.11 -17.52 13.83
C GLN A 319 21.64 -17.37 14.26
N PRO A 320 20.67 -17.55 13.34
CA PRO A 320 19.27 -17.66 13.71
C PRO A 320 19.06 -18.85 14.65
N PRO A 321 18.09 -18.78 15.58
CA PRO A 321 17.75 -19.91 16.44
C PRO A 321 17.48 -21.15 15.58
N LYS A 322 18.06 -22.30 15.98
CA LYS A 322 18.08 -23.56 15.20
C LYS A 322 16.69 -24.10 14.83
N ASP A 323 15.65 -23.68 15.54
CA ASP A 323 14.29 -24.21 15.41
C ASP A 323 13.52 -23.65 14.20
N PHE A 324 14.07 -22.66 13.49
CA PHE A 324 13.37 -21.95 12.41
C PHE A 324 13.94 -22.18 11.01
N THR A 325 14.77 -23.20 10.79
CA THR A 325 15.28 -23.51 9.45
C THR A 325 14.20 -24.23 8.62
N PHE A 326 13.41 -23.45 7.90
CA PHE A 326 12.60 -23.97 6.79
C PHE A 326 13.40 -23.79 5.50
N ASP A 327 13.63 -24.89 4.76
CA ASP A 327 14.02 -24.81 3.35
C ASP A 327 12.87 -24.14 2.61
N ILE A 328 13.10 -22.89 2.21
CA ILE A 328 12.17 -22.21 1.33
C ILE A 328 12.43 -22.77 -0.05
N ASP A 329 11.42 -23.44 -0.60
CA ASP A 329 11.42 -23.80 -2.01
C ASP A 329 11.40 -22.50 -2.83
N HIS A 330 12.59 -22.08 -3.26
CA HIS A 330 12.86 -20.77 -3.84
C HIS A 330 12.50 -20.65 -5.33
N SER A 331 11.65 -21.52 -5.90
CA SER A 331 11.43 -21.45 -7.35
C SER A 331 10.11 -22.00 -7.84
N TYR A 332 9.00 -21.36 -7.47
CA TYR A 332 7.81 -21.33 -8.34
C TYR A 332 7.83 -20.02 -9.12
N PRO A 333 8.49 -19.97 -10.30
CA PRO A 333 8.46 -18.78 -11.12
C PRO A 333 7.01 -18.48 -11.52
N SER A 334 6.60 -17.22 -11.44
CA SER A 334 5.27 -16.83 -11.88
C SER A 334 5.13 -17.06 -13.38
N LYS A 335 4.04 -17.71 -13.78
CA LYS A 335 3.74 -18.01 -15.17
C LYS A 335 2.57 -17.18 -15.64
N TRP A 336 2.77 -16.41 -16.70
CA TRP A 336 1.67 -15.71 -17.36
C TRP A 336 0.80 -16.72 -18.10
N VAL A 337 -0.48 -16.83 -17.73
CA VAL A 337 -1.42 -17.81 -18.31
C VAL A 337 -2.33 -17.16 -19.35
N ALA A 338 -2.62 -15.86 -19.20
CA ALA A 338 -3.68 -15.14 -19.89
C ALA A 338 -5.08 -15.73 -19.65
N GLY A 339 -6.01 -14.91 -19.21
CA GLY A 339 -7.34 -15.36 -18.79
C GLY A 339 -8.40 -14.29 -18.93
N VAL A 340 -9.66 -14.73 -19.03
CA VAL A 340 -10.83 -13.85 -19.04
C VAL A 340 -11.67 -14.18 -17.81
N ILE A 341 -11.91 -13.18 -16.96
CA ILE A 341 -12.77 -13.31 -15.78
C ILE A 341 -13.93 -12.34 -15.91
N GLU A 342 -15.11 -12.85 -15.62
CA GLU A 342 -16.39 -12.15 -15.69
C GLU A 342 -17.03 -12.17 -14.30
N TYR A 343 -17.36 -11.00 -13.76
CA TYR A 343 -18.01 -10.85 -12.47
C TYR A 343 -19.20 -9.90 -12.61
N GLU A 344 -20.40 -10.48 -12.77
CA GLU A 344 -21.63 -9.70 -12.91
C GLU A 344 -22.01 -9.04 -11.58
N PHE A 345 -22.10 -7.71 -11.57
CA PHE A 345 -22.49 -6.94 -10.38
C PHE A 345 -23.14 -5.62 -10.76
N GLN A 346 -24.47 -5.56 -10.76
CA GLN A 346 -25.20 -4.32 -11.10
C GLN A 346 -25.76 -3.59 -9.88
N GLY A 347 -25.38 -4.03 -8.67
CA GLY A 347 -25.79 -3.40 -7.42
C GLY A 347 -25.22 -2.00 -7.25
N VAL A 348 -25.92 -1.16 -6.48
CA VAL A 348 -25.36 0.12 -5.99
C VAL A 348 -24.42 -0.20 -4.84
N PRO A 349 -23.24 0.46 -4.71
CA PRO A 349 -22.34 0.26 -3.58
C PRO A 349 -23.09 0.37 -2.25
N HIS A 350 -23.00 -0.67 -1.41
CA HIS A 350 -23.78 -0.78 -0.16
C HIS A 350 -23.20 0.02 1.02
N GLU A 351 -22.03 0.64 0.87
CA GLU A 351 -21.42 1.45 1.92
C GLU A 351 -22.28 2.69 2.27
N ILE A 352 -22.53 2.91 3.56
CA ILE A 352 -23.37 4.01 4.10
C ILE A 352 -22.92 5.40 3.58
N GLY A 353 -21.66 5.56 3.18
CA GLY A 353 -21.11 6.80 2.60
C GLY A 353 -21.10 6.88 1.07
N ARG A 354 -21.44 5.80 0.34
CA ARG A 354 -21.37 5.71 -1.13
C ARG A 354 -22.72 5.40 -1.80
N GLN A 355 -23.82 5.42 -1.05
CA GLN A 355 -25.16 5.12 -1.57
C GLN A 355 -25.62 6.06 -2.72
N ASN A 356 -25.02 7.25 -2.83
CA ASN A 356 -25.29 8.21 -3.90
C ASN A 356 -24.33 8.09 -5.10
N LEU A 357 -23.38 7.15 -5.08
CA LEU A 357 -22.49 6.91 -6.20
C LEU A 357 -23.19 6.01 -7.24
N PRO A 358 -22.96 6.26 -8.54
CA PRO A 358 -23.54 5.45 -9.59
C PRO A 358 -22.99 4.02 -9.51
N SER A 359 -23.77 3.05 -9.96
CA SER A 359 -23.25 1.70 -10.23
C SER A 359 -22.25 1.77 -11.39
N LEU A 360 -21.11 1.11 -11.22
CA LEU A 360 -19.99 1.17 -12.16
C LEU A 360 -19.73 -0.19 -12.79
N SER A 361 -19.40 -0.17 -14.07
CA SER A 361 -18.81 -1.28 -14.81
C SER A 361 -17.35 -1.00 -15.08
N ASN A 362 -16.50 -2.01 -14.92
CA ASN A 362 -15.07 -1.92 -15.05
C ASN A 362 -14.55 -2.95 -16.05
N LEU A 363 -13.66 -2.49 -16.90
CA LEU A 363 -12.90 -3.32 -17.83
C LEU A 363 -11.42 -3.12 -17.52
N SER A 364 -10.75 -4.21 -17.15
CA SER A 364 -9.30 -4.24 -16.98
C SER A 364 -8.67 -5.13 -18.04
N VAL A 365 -7.76 -4.57 -18.82
CA VAL A 365 -6.97 -5.30 -19.82
C VAL A 365 -5.52 -5.27 -19.40
N SER A 366 -4.95 -6.44 -19.14
CA SER A 366 -3.63 -6.60 -18.55
C SER A 366 -2.66 -7.34 -19.47
N PHE A 367 -1.40 -6.94 -19.40
CA PHE A 367 -0.26 -7.53 -20.10
C PHE A 367 0.84 -7.86 -19.10
N LYS A 368 1.75 -8.76 -19.47
CA LYS A 368 2.95 -9.01 -18.68
C LYS A 368 3.82 -7.74 -18.67
N GLY A 369 4.01 -7.17 -17.49
CA GLY A 369 4.84 -6.01 -17.23
C GLY A 369 6.32 -6.35 -17.05
N VAL A 370 7.10 -5.30 -16.76
CA VAL A 370 8.53 -5.39 -16.42
C VAL A 370 8.69 -5.88 -14.98
N CYS A 371 9.76 -6.62 -14.66
CA CYS A 371 10.03 -7.12 -13.31
C CYS A 371 11.27 -6.45 -12.68
N TRP A 372 11.44 -6.58 -11.36
CA TRP A 372 12.62 -6.03 -10.69
C TRP A 372 13.92 -6.71 -11.12
N ARG A 373 13.90 -7.99 -11.51
CA ARG A 373 15.09 -8.67 -12.05
C ARG A 373 15.61 -8.03 -13.35
N ASP A 374 14.76 -7.34 -14.11
CA ASP A 374 15.21 -6.59 -15.30
C ASP A 374 16.17 -5.45 -14.95
N PHE A 375 16.17 -4.96 -13.70
CA PHE A 375 17.18 -4.02 -13.22
C PHE A 375 18.60 -4.56 -13.39
N TYR A 376 18.80 -5.85 -13.10
CA TYR A 376 20.11 -6.51 -13.21
C TYR A 376 20.38 -7.05 -14.62
N SER A 377 19.38 -7.65 -15.27
CA SER A 377 19.57 -8.33 -16.55
C SER A 377 19.56 -7.38 -17.75
N ARG A 378 18.84 -6.25 -17.67
CA ARG A 378 18.68 -5.26 -18.75
C ARG A 378 19.16 -3.87 -18.36
N GLY A 379 19.58 -3.70 -17.11
CA GLY A 379 20.00 -2.43 -16.54
C GLY A 379 18.84 -1.59 -16.01
N PRO A 380 19.13 -0.61 -15.14
CA PRO A 380 18.12 0.22 -14.48
C PRO A 380 17.23 0.96 -15.48
N LYS A 381 17.82 1.47 -16.57
CA LYS A 381 17.11 2.23 -17.61
C LYS A 381 15.85 1.52 -18.12
N HIS A 382 15.85 0.18 -18.22
CA HIS A 382 14.68 -0.57 -18.67
C HIS A 382 13.50 -0.44 -17.70
N LEU A 383 13.75 -0.65 -16.40
CA LEU A 383 12.74 -0.53 -15.34
C LEU A 383 12.21 0.91 -15.23
N PHE A 384 13.09 1.91 -15.24
CA PHE A 384 12.67 3.31 -15.18
C PHE A 384 11.93 3.77 -16.44
N THR A 385 12.21 3.16 -17.59
CA THR A 385 11.40 3.40 -18.80
C THR A 385 9.96 2.93 -18.61
N ALA A 386 9.72 1.82 -17.91
CA ALA A 386 8.37 1.36 -17.57
C ALA A 386 7.64 2.37 -16.66
N TYR A 387 8.32 2.90 -15.64
CA TYR A 387 7.77 3.98 -14.80
C TYR A 387 7.44 5.23 -15.61
N VAL A 388 8.33 5.68 -16.51
CA VAL A 388 8.05 6.80 -17.41
C VAL A 388 6.84 6.53 -18.31
N ILE A 389 6.68 5.30 -18.82
CA ILE A 389 5.48 4.91 -19.58
C ILE A 389 4.22 5.03 -18.71
N GLY A 390 4.28 4.57 -17.45
CA GLY A 390 3.17 4.68 -16.51
C GLY A 390 2.75 6.13 -16.28
N THR A 391 3.71 7.02 -16.01
CA THR A 391 3.46 8.46 -15.85
C THR A 391 2.96 9.12 -17.14
N LEU A 392 3.50 8.72 -18.30
CA LEU A 392 3.12 9.23 -19.62
C LEU A 392 1.67 8.91 -19.98
N ILE A 393 1.27 7.64 -19.82
CA ILE A 393 -0.09 7.18 -20.10
C ILE A 393 -1.05 7.74 -19.04
N GLY A 394 -0.66 7.62 -17.77
CA GLY A 394 -1.32 8.22 -16.62
C GLY A 394 -2.78 7.81 -16.47
N GLY A 395 -3.65 8.80 -16.28
CA GLY A 395 -5.09 8.63 -16.05
C GLY A 395 -5.57 9.13 -14.70
N GLY A 396 -6.76 8.70 -14.31
CA GLY A 396 -7.42 9.09 -13.08
C GLY A 396 -8.94 8.94 -13.16
N THR A 397 -9.63 9.48 -12.16
CA THR A 397 -11.10 9.55 -12.12
C THR A 397 -11.59 10.92 -12.58
N SER A 398 -12.76 10.96 -13.21
CA SER A 398 -13.37 12.20 -13.74
C SER A 398 -13.77 13.19 -12.66
N PHE A 399 -13.97 12.72 -11.42
CA PHE A 399 -14.23 13.54 -10.24
C PHE A 399 -12.96 14.01 -9.51
N SER A 400 -11.77 13.66 -10.00
CA SER A 400 -10.52 14.22 -9.49
C SER A 400 -10.36 15.67 -9.96
N SER A 401 -11.21 16.55 -9.44
CA SER A 401 -11.18 18.01 -9.58
C SER A 401 -9.98 18.57 -8.82
N GLY A 402 -8.78 18.11 -9.18
CA GLY A 402 -7.52 18.61 -8.67
C GLY A 402 -6.99 19.76 -9.51
N GLY A 403 -6.31 20.70 -8.85
CA GLY A 403 -5.56 21.75 -9.54
C GLY A 403 -4.41 21.21 -10.41
N PRO A 404 -3.72 22.10 -11.14
CA PRO A 404 -2.56 21.74 -11.96
C PRO A 404 -1.55 20.84 -11.23
N GLY A 405 -0.98 19.85 -11.93
CA GLY A 405 0.04 18.94 -11.38
C GLY A 405 -0.41 17.49 -11.16
N LYS A 406 -1.72 17.18 -11.16
CA LYS A 406 -2.24 15.81 -10.97
C LYS A 406 -2.22 14.92 -12.23
N GLY A 407 -1.37 15.22 -13.20
CA GLY A 407 -1.32 14.46 -14.45
C GLY A 407 -2.48 14.76 -15.42
N MET A 408 -3.12 15.93 -15.34
CA MET A 408 -4.13 16.39 -16.32
C MET A 408 -3.61 16.33 -17.77
N HIS A 409 -2.29 16.45 -17.94
CA HIS A 409 -1.63 16.37 -19.25
C HIS A 409 -1.09 14.97 -19.62
N SER A 410 -1.50 13.92 -18.92
CA SER A 410 -1.25 12.54 -19.33
C SER A 410 -2.12 12.14 -20.53
N ILE A 411 -1.72 11.10 -21.26
CA ILE A 411 -2.43 10.67 -22.48
C ILE A 411 -3.91 10.39 -22.19
N ILE A 412 -4.20 9.63 -21.13
CA ILE A 412 -5.57 9.23 -20.83
C ILE A 412 -6.44 10.46 -20.47
N ASN A 413 -5.94 11.34 -19.60
CA ASN A 413 -6.69 12.52 -19.16
C ASN A 413 -6.95 13.51 -20.30
N GLN A 414 -6.01 13.65 -21.24
CA GLN A 414 -6.16 14.58 -22.37
C GLN A 414 -7.09 14.05 -23.46
N TYR A 415 -7.00 12.77 -23.80
CA TYR A 415 -7.58 12.27 -25.05
C TYR A 415 -8.72 11.25 -24.86
N PHE A 416 -8.86 10.66 -23.68
CA PHE A 416 -9.77 9.52 -23.47
C PHE A 416 -10.82 9.79 -22.40
N LEU A 417 -10.41 10.19 -21.19
CA LEU A 417 -11.30 10.23 -20.01
C LEU A 417 -12.61 10.98 -20.29
N GLY A 418 -12.53 12.25 -20.70
CA GLY A 418 -13.71 13.05 -21.05
C GLY A 418 -14.37 12.67 -22.38
N ARG A 419 -13.59 12.21 -23.38
CA ARG A 419 -14.09 11.87 -24.72
C ARG A 419 -15.06 10.69 -24.71
N TYR A 420 -14.78 9.69 -23.86
CA TYR A 420 -15.61 8.48 -23.75
C TYR A 420 -16.57 8.52 -22.54
N ALA A 421 -16.70 9.69 -21.89
CA ALA A 421 -17.54 9.89 -20.70
C ALA A 421 -17.30 8.84 -19.61
N LEU A 422 -16.04 8.45 -19.40
CA LEU A 422 -15.68 7.44 -18.42
C LEU A 422 -15.76 8.02 -17.02
N HIS A 423 -16.10 7.19 -16.03
CA HIS A 423 -15.98 7.55 -14.63
C HIS A 423 -14.50 7.61 -14.21
N GLY A 424 -13.69 6.72 -14.76
CA GLY A 424 -12.25 6.67 -14.55
C GLY A 424 -11.56 5.89 -15.66
N PHE A 425 -10.32 6.23 -15.94
CA PHE A 425 -9.46 5.45 -16.82
C PHE A 425 -8.03 5.66 -16.39
N GLN A 426 -7.30 4.56 -16.14
CA GLN A 426 -5.94 4.63 -15.63
C GLN A 426 -5.06 3.49 -16.15
N CYS A 427 -3.77 3.79 -16.27
CA CYS A 427 -2.71 2.82 -16.46
C CYS A 427 -2.08 2.49 -15.11
N GLN A 428 -2.09 1.22 -14.73
CA GLN A 428 -1.51 0.72 -13.49
C GLN A 428 -0.39 -0.27 -13.83
N GLN A 429 0.70 -0.20 -13.08
CA GLN A 429 1.80 -1.13 -13.19
C GLN A 429 2.13 -1.68 -11.81
N VAL A 430 2.33 -2.99 -11.74
CA VAL A 430 2.87 -3.63 -10.53
C VAL A 430 4.06 -4.47 -10.95
N HIS A 431 5.17 -4.30 -10.25
CA HIS A 431 6.41 -5.01 -10.54
C HIS A 431 6.64 -6.03 -9.44
N TYR A 432 7.01 -7.23 -9.84
CA TYR A 432 7.35 -8.36 -8.98
C TYR A 432 8.80 -8.75 -9.25
N MET A 433 9.35 -9.70 -8.48
CA MET A 433 10.76 -10.06 -8.61
C MET A 433 11.06 -10.70 -9.97
N ASP A 434 10.15 -11.53 -10.49
CA ASP A 434 10.30 -12.31 -11.72
C ASP A 434 9.23 -12.01 -12.80
N THR A 435 8.21 -11.22 -12.47
CA THR A 435 7.12 -10.84 -13.37
C THR A 435 6.63 -9.40 -13.10
N GLY A 436 5.57 -8.97 -13.77
CA GLY A 436 4.91 -7.70 -13.54
C GLY A 436 3.55 -7.67 -14.25
N THR A 437 2.70 -6.74 -13.89
CA THR A 437 1.45 -6.44 -14.60
C THR A 437 1.51 -5.03 -15.19
N PHE A 438 1.00 -4.88 -16.39
CA PHE A 438 0.68 -3.59 -17.01
C PHE A 438 -0.81 -3.61 -17.34
N THR A 439 -1.61 -2.84 -16.63
CA THR A 439 -3.07 -2.92 -16.66
C THR A 439 -3.67 -1.58 -17.09
N LEU A 440 -4.51 -1.63 -18.12
CA LEU A 440 -5.40 -0.54 -18.50
C LEU A 440 -6.76 -0.79 -17.88
N HIS A 441 -7.15 0.04 -16.91
CA HIS A 441 -8.38 -0.10 -16.15
C HIS A 441 -9.32 1.07 -16.46
N ALA A 442 -10.45 0.79 -17.10
CA ALA A 442 -11.49 1.77 -17.41
C ALA A 442 -12.75 1.46 -16.59
N SER A 443 -13.31 2.50 -15.96
CA SER A 443 -14.56 2.47 -15.21
C SER A 443 -15.58 3.40 -15.84
N ILE A 444 -16.83 2.94 -15.96
CA ILE A 444 -17.92 3.68 -16.57
C ILE A 444 -19.19 3.48 -15.75
N THR A 445 -20.04 4.50 -15.68
CA THR A 445 -21.34 4.35 -15.01
C THR A 445 -22.27 3.48 -15.85
N ASN A 446 -23.09 2.67 -15.20
CA ASN A 446 -24.05 1.79 -15.88
C ASN A 446 -25.17 2.57 -16.59
N GLU A 447 -25.29 3.88 -16.34
CA GLU A 447 -26.18 4.78 -17.08
C GLU A 447 -25.70 5.05 -18.51
N PHE A 448 -24.39 4.93 -18.76
CA PHE A 448 -23.81 5.09 -20.10
C PHE A 448 -23.61 3.74 -20.78
N ASN A 449 -23.35 3.78 -22.08
CA ASN A 449 -23.07 2.58 -22.85
C ASN A 449 -21.70 1.99 -22.46
N THR A 450 -21.68 0.84 -21.80
CA THR A 450 -20.48 0.13 -21.34
C THR A 450 -19.49 -0.19 -22.46
N LEU A 451 -19.94 -0.23 -23.73
CA LEU A 451 -19.05 -0.35 -24.89
C LEU A 451 -18.04 0.80 -25.03
N TYR A 452 -18.30 1.97 -24.46
CA TYR A 452 -17.33 3.07 -24.48
C TYR A 452 -16.06 2.74 -23.69
N ALA A 453 -16.14 1.93 -22.63
CA ALA A 453 -14.94 1.44 -21.93
C ALA A 453 -14.10 0.51 -22.83
N VAL A 454 -14.76 -0.39 -23.57
CA VAL A 454 -14.10 -1.28 -24.55
C VAL A 454 -13.43 -0.46 -25.66
N GLN A 455 -14.15 0.50 -26.22
CA GLN A 455 -13.65 1.37 -27.29
C GLN A 455 -12.47 2.22 -26.84
N ALA A 456 -12.55 2.83 -25.64
CA ALA A 456 -11.47 3.65 -25.10
C ALA A 456 -10.16 2.86 -24.96
N ILE A 457 -10.21 1.64 -24.42
CA ILE A 457 -9.02 0.77 -24.30
C ILE A 457 -8.50 0.37 -25.69
N CYS A 458 -9.38 -0.02 -26.62
CA CYS A 458 -8.99 -0.39 -27.99
C CYS A 458 -8.31 0.76 -28.75
N ASP A 459 -8.85 1.97 -28.62
CA ASP A 459 -8.33 3.16 -29.28
C ASP A 459 -7.00 3.62 -28.65
N LEU A 460 -6.87 3.51 -27.32
CA LEU A 460 -5.60 3.75 -26.65
C LEU A 460 -4.55 2.75 -27.12
N LEU A 461 -4.83 1.44 -27.05
CA LEU A 461 -3.89 0.40 -27.46
C LEU A 461 -3.42 0.59 -28.90
N SER A 462 -4.34 0.83 -29.84
CA SER A 462 -3.99 0.95 -31.26
C SER A 462 -3.37 2.31 -31.65
N GLY A 463 -3.42 3.30 -30.75
CA GLY A 463 -3.05 4.68 -31.01
C GLY A 463 -1.94 5.25 -30.12
N VAL A 464 -1.56 4.57 -29.03
CA VAL A 464 -0.70 5.12 -27.96
C VAL A 464 0.63 5.68 -28.50
N LYS A 465 1.26 5.02 -29.48
CA LYS A 465 2.52 5.46 -30.11
C LYS A 465 2.45 6.89 -30.65
N LYS A 466 1.28 7.33 -31.14
CA LYS A 466 1.08 8.68 -31.69
C LYS A 466 1.27 9.79 -30.66
N TYR A 467 1.05 9.46 -29.39
CA TYR A 467 1.16 10.41 -28.28
C TYR A 467 2.54 10.37 -27.61
N CYS A 468 3.42 9.43 -27.99
CA CYS A 468 4.78 9.30 -27.48
C CYS A 468 5.74 10.20 -28.30
N ASN A 469 5.69 11.50 -28.07
CA ASN A 469 6.60 12.47 -28.69
C ASN A 469 7.59 13.02 -27.64
N VAL A 470 8.59 13.79 -28.10
CA VAL A 470 9.64 14.33 -27.22
C VAL A 470 9.04 15.15 -26.08
N GLU A 471 8.07 16.01 -26.36
CA GLU A 471 7.47 16.88 -25.35
C GLU A 471 6.72 16.08 -24.27
N SER A 472 5.90 15.10 -24.68
CA SER A 472 5.13 14.28 -23.74
C SER A 472 6.02 13.38 -22.89
N VAL A 473 7.07 12.79 -23.47
CA VAL A 473 8.06 11.99 -22.74
C VAL A 473 8.87 12.84 -21.77
N GLU A 474 9.33 14.02 -22.18
CA GLU A 474 10.06 14.93 -21.29
C GLU A 474 9.17 15.45 -20.15
N ARG A 475 7.88 15.67 -20.40
CA ARG A 475 6.91 16.00 -19.35
C ARG A 475 6.75 14.84 -18.35
N ALA A 476 6.60 13.62 -18.84
CA ALA A 476 6.50 12.43 -17.98
C ALA A 476 7.77 12.23 -17.14
N LYS A 477 8.96 12.40 -17.73
CA LYS A 477 10.25 12.36 -17.02
C LYS A 477 10.33 13.40 -15.91
N ARG A 478 9.92 14.65 -16.17
CA ARG A 478 9.89 15.71 -15.15
C ARG A 478 8.90 15.39 -14.03
N GLN A 479 7.73 14.88 -14.37
CA GLN A 479 6.73 14.48 -13.38
C GLN A 479 7.23 13.32 -12.51
N LEU A 480 7.86 12.30 -13.10
CA LEU A 480 8.44 11.19 -12.35
C LEU A 480 9.55 11.65 -11.40
N LYS A 481 10.46 12.54 -11.85
CA LYS A 481 11.48 13.14 -10.97
C LYS A 481 10.85 13.92 -9.81
N SER A 482 9.80 14.69 -10.07
CA SER A 482 9.07 15.40 -9.00
C SER A 482 8.46 14.44 -7.99
N GLN A 483 7.94 13.29 -8.42
CA GLN A 483 7.43 12.25 -7.53
C GLN A 483 8.55 11.62 -6.68
N VAL A 484 9.73 11.36 -7.29
CA VAL A 484 10.91 10.88 -6.56
C VAL A 484 11.30 11.88 -5.48
N PHE A 485 11.51 13.16 -5.82
CA PHE A 485 11.90 14.17 -4.83
C PHE A 485 10.88 14.32 -3.70
N LYS A 486 9.58 14.39 -4.03
CA LYS A 486 8.53 14.46 -3.02
C LYS A 486 8.56 13.27 -2.06
N SER A 487 8.88 12.07 -2.56
CA SER A 487 8.97 10.89 -1.72
C SER A 487 10.12 10.93 -0.70
N TYR A 488 11.15 11.75 -0.95
CA TYR A 488 12.27 11.95 -0.03
C TYR A 488 11.95 13.02 1.04
N GLU A 489 11.02 13.93 0.77
CA GLU A 489 10.55 14.93 1.74
C GLU A 489 9.68 14.28 2.84
N GLU A 490 8.90 13.27 2.46
CA GLU A 490 8.03 12.53 3.38
C GLU A 490 8.79 11.37 4.03
N VAL A 491 9.31 11.55 5.25
CA VAL A 491 10.12 10.56 5.99
C VAL A 491 9.54 9.15 5.97
N GLU A 492 8.22 9.05 6.14
CA GLU A 492 7.52 7.77 6.13
C GLU A 492 7.61 7.09 4.75
N LEU A 493 7.30 7.82 3.69
CA LEU A 493 7.36 7.31 2.33
C LEU A 493 8.81 7.02 1.91
N PHE A 494 9.75 7.87 2.31
CA PHE A 494 11.18 7.67 2.15
C PHE A 494 11.64 6.36 2.81
N THR A 495 11.25 6.12 4.07
CA THR A 495 11.60 4.92 4.83
C THR A 495 11.10 3.67 4.11
N ILE A 496 9.82 3.65 3.72
CA ILE A 496 9.22 2.48 3.08
C ILE A 496 9.84 2.22 1.70
N ASN A 497 10.04 3.26 0.89
CA ASN A 497 10.64 3.10 -0.45
C ASN A 497 12.10 2.64 -0.35
N THR A 498 12.87 3.24 0.54
CA THR A 498 14.28 2.88 0.75
C THR A 498 14.40 1.46 1.33
N GLY A 499 13.58 1.11 2.31
CA GLY A 499 13.60 -0.23 2.94
C GLY A 499 13.27 -1.35 1.96
N LEU A 500 12.25 -1.16 1.11
CA LEU A 500 11.94 -2.11 0.05
C LEU A 500 13.03 -2.17 -1.03
N ASN A 501 13.53 -1.02 -1.48
CA ASN A 501 14.60 -0.96 -2.48
C ASN A 501 15.87 -1.66 -1.97
N LEU A 502 16.23 -1.50 -0.70
CA LEU A 502 17.32 -2.23 -0.08
C LEU A 502 17.07 -3.74 -0.07
N ALA A 503 15.84 -4.17 0.22
CA ALA A 503 15.51 -5.59 0.21
C ALA A 503 15.58 -6.23 -1.19
N ILE A 504 15.18 -5.49 -2.23
CA ILE A 504 15.14 -5.94 -3.63
C ILE A 504 16.51 -5.80 -4.32
N PHE A 505 17.08 -4.60 -4.25
CA PHE A 505 18.30 -4.22 -4.98
C PHE A 505 19.59 -4.45 -4.19
N LYS A 506 19.50 -4.75 -2.89
CA LYS A 506 20.64 -4.97 -1.98
C LYS A 506 21.65 -3.82 -1.92
N ASP A 507 21.22 -2.64 -2.34
CA ASP A 507 22.01 -1.42 -2.38
C ASP A 507 21.10 -0.19 -2.23
N TYR A 508 21.70 0.93 -1.85
CA TYR A 508 21.04 2.22 -1.77
C TYR A 508 21.31 3.02 -3.04
N TYR A 509 20.26 3.60 -3.60
CA TYR A 509 20.36 4.54 -4.71
C TYR A 509 19.89 5.91 -4.23
N GLY A 510 20.78 6.91 -4.36
CA GLY A 510 20.48 8.30 -4.05
C GLY A 510 19.71 9.00 -5.17
N THR A 511 19.26 10.22 -4.89
CA THR A 511 18.49 11.02 -5.86
C THR A 511 19.21 11.25 -7.20
N ASP A 512 20.53 11.45 -7.20
CA ASP A 512 21.34 11.65 -8.40
C ASP A 512 21.25 10.46 -9.38
N PHE A 513 21.31 9.22 -8.86
CA PHE A 513 21.15 8.02 -9.66
C PHE A 513 19.80 8.00 -10.38
N TYR A 514 18.71 8.28 -9.66
CA TYR A 514 17.37 8.30 -10.25
C TYR A 514 17.26 9.39 -11.32
N VAL A 515 17.80 10.59 -11.05
CA VAL A 515 17.78 11.72 -11.99
C VAL A 515 18.54 11.37 -13.27
N ASP A 516 19.74 10.81 -13.16
CA ASP A 516 20.59 10.46 -14.29
C ASP A 516 19.95 9.36 -15.14
N VAL A 517 19.45 8.30 -14.51
CA VAL A 517 18.78 7.22 -15.22
C VAL A 517 17.53 7.73 -15.92
N ILE A 518 16.69 8.53 -15.25
CA ILE A 518 15.48 9.10 -15.85
C ILE A 518 15.84 10.02 -17.02
N ASN A 519 16.85 10.89 -16.87
CA ASN A 519 17.29 11.80 -17.92
C ASN A 519 17.79 11.06 -19.17
N SER A 520 18.41 9.89 -19.00
CA SER A 520 18.93 9.08 -20.11
C SER A 520 17.84 8.44 -21.00
N ILE A 521 16.58 8.43 -20.55
CA ILE A 521 15.46 7.80 -21.27
C ILE A 521 15.08 8.64 -22.49
N THR A 522 15.02 7.98 -23.64
CA THR A 522 14.63 8.57 -24.93
C THR A 522 13.24 8.08 -25.35
N VAL A 523 12.65 8.75 -26.35
CA VAL A 523 11.40 8.31 -26.98
C VAL A 523 11.55 6.90 -27.57
N SER A 524 12.72 6.56 -28.12
CA SER A 524 12.97 5.22 -28.68
C SER A 524 12.93 4.13 -27.60
N ASP A 525 13.48 4.41 -26.41
CA ASP A 525 13.42 3.48 -25.28
C ASP A 525 11.95 3.26 -24.86
N VAL A 526 11.18 4.34 -24.71
CA VAL A 526 9.75 4.31 -24.37
C VAL A 526 8.98 3.46 -25.37
N LEU A 527 9.16 3.69 -26.67
CA LEU A 527 8.48 2.92 -27.72
C LEU A 527 8.91 1.44 -27.71
N SER A 528 10.18 1.15 -27.48
CA SER A 528 10.71 -0.21 -27.41
C SER A 528 10.14 -0.99 -26.23
N VAL A 529 10.15 -0.41 -25.03
CA VAL A 529 9.61 -1.05 -23.82
C VAL A 529 8.09 -1.19 -23.92
N LEU A 530 7.39 -0.16 -24.39
CA LEU A 530 5.95 -0.22 -24.63
C LEU A 530 5.58 -1.32 -25.63
N ASN A 531 6.37 -1.47 -26.71
CA ASN A 531 6.20 -2.57 -27.67
C ASN A 531 6.42 -3.93 -27.02
N SER A 532 7.46 -4.08 -26.21
CA SER A 532 7.72 -5.32 -25.46
C SER A 532 6.55 -5.68 -24.53
N ILE A 533 5.96 -4.70 -23.83
CA ILE A 533 4.84 -4.94 -22.90
C ILE A 533 3.58 -5.36 -23.68
N ILE A 534 3.14 -4.55 -24.65
CA ILE A 534 1.87 -4.77 -25.36
C ILE A 534 1.90 -6.03 -26.25
N THR A 535 3.07 -6.41 -26.76
CA THR A 535 3.20 -7.54 -27.70
C THR A 535 3.83 -8.80 -27.11
N GLY A 536 4.39 -8.72 -25.90
CA GLY A 536 5.14 -9.80 -25.28
C GLY A 536 4.28 -10.89 -24.63
N SER A 537 2.98 -10.66 -24.43
CA SER A 537 2.06 -11.65 -23.87
C SER A 537 0.67 -11.56 -24.50
N GLU A 538 -0.08 -12.66 -24.42
CA GLU A 538 -1.53 -12.61 -24.65
C GLU A 538 -2.20 -11.74 -23.56
N PRO A 539 -3.22 -10.94 -23.91
CA PRO A 539 -3.89 -10.07 -22.95
C PRO A 539 -4.79 -10.86 -22.00
N SER A 540 -4.79 -10.49 -20.72
CA SER A 540 -5.79 -10.91 -19.73
C SER A 540 -6.90 -9.87 -19.61
N ILE A 541 -8.13 -10.31 -19.38
CA ILE A 541 -9.31 -9.45 -19.30
C ILE A 541 -10.07 -9.73 -18.01
N VAL A 542 -10.42 -8.68 -17.28
CA VAL A 542 -11.38 -8.74 -16.18
C VAL A 542 -12.51 -7.77 -16.46
N MET A 543 -13.74 -8.28 -16.45
CA MET A 543 -14.98 -7.52 -16.60
C MET A 543 -15.78 -7.62 -15.31
N ILE A 544 -16.10 -6.48 -14.71
CA ILE A 544 -16.88 -6.38 -13.49
C ILE A 544 -18.04 -5.42 -13.74
N GLY A 545 -19.27 -5.75 -13.36
CA GLY A 545 -20.41 -4.86 -13.54
C GLY A 545 -21.47 -5.40 -14.48
N ASP A 546 -21.94 -4.58 -15.42
CA ASP A 546 -22.78 -4.96 -16.57
C ASP A 546 -21.92 -5.65 -17.65
N VAL A 547 -21.59 -6.92 -17.39
CA VAL A 547 -20.77 -7.74 -18.29
C VAL A 547 -21.54 -8.03 -19.58
N ALA A 548 -22.86 -8.23 -19.48
CA ALA A 548 -23.73 -8.41 -20.63
C ALA A 548 -23.67 -7.23 -21.61
N GLY A 549 -23.65 -5.99 -21.10
CA GLY A 549 -23.48 -4.79 -21.92
C GLY A 549 -22.14 -4.73 -22.65
N MET A 550 -21.04 -5.06 -21.97
CA MET A 550 -19.69 -5.12 -22.57
C MET A 550 -19.58 -6.21 -23.63
N LYS A 551 -20.24 -7.37 -23.42
CA LYS A 551 -20.22 -8.53 -24.32
C LYS A 551 -21.15 -8.43 -25.52
N LYS A 552 -21.81 -7.28 -25.74
CA LYS A 552 -22.45 -6.98 -27.04
C LYS A 552 -21.45 -6.99 -28.20
N VAL A 553 -20.16 -6.89 -27.90
CA VAL A 553 -19.05 -7.13 -28.83
C VAL A 553 -18.13 -8.22 -28.28
N ASP A 554 -17.37 -8.88 -29.15
CA ASP A 554 -16.29 -9.76 -28.72
C ASP A 554 -15.11 -8.91 -28.21
N VAL A 555 -15.06 -8.69 -26.89
CA VAL A 555 -14.06 -7.84 -26.25
C VAL A 555 -12.65 -8.35 -26.54
N LEU A 556 -12.40 -9.65 -26.41
CA LEU A 556 -11.07 -10.24 -26.64
C LEU A 556 -10.62 -10.08 -28.10
N ALA A 557 -11.51 -10.35 -29.07
CA ALA A 557 -11.18 -10.16 -30.48
C ALA A 557 -10.88 -8.69 -30.81
N ASN A 558 -11.63 -7.74 -30.23
CA ASN A 558 -11.39 -6.31 -30.43
C ASN A 558 -10.06 -5.84 -29.83
N ILE A 559 -9.69 -6.35 -28.64
CA ILE A 559 -8.40 -6.08 -28.02
C ILE A 559 -7.26 -6.66 -28.88
N LYS A 560 -7.36 -7.92 -29.32
CA LYS A 560 -6.38 -8.55 -30.21
C LYS A 560 -6.22 -7.80 -31.53
N ALA A 561 -7.32 -7.37 -32.15
CA ALA A 561 -7.29 -6.54 -33.35
C ALA A 561 -6.58 -5.19 -33.10
N SER A 562 -6.78 -4.58 -31.93
CA SER A 562 -6.11 -3.34 -31.54
C SER A 562 -4.61 -3.53 -31.31
N ILE A 563 -4.20 -4.64 -30.70
CA ILE A 563 -2.78 -5.02 -30.57
C ILE A 563 -2.16 -5.24 -31.96
N GLN A 564 -2.88 -5.85 -32.90
CA GLN A 564 -2.37 -6.02 -34.27
C GLN A 564 -2.20 -4.68 -34.99
N ARG A 565 -3.14 -3.74 -34.81
CA ARG A 565 -2.99 -2.36 -35.30
C ARG A 565 -1.82 -1.63 -34.63
N PHE A 566 -1.54 -1.90 -33.36
CA PHE A 566 -0.38 -1.37 -32.65
C PHE A 566 0.94 -1.92 -33.23
N LYS A 567 0.99 -3.20 -33.61
CA LYS A 567 2.18 -3.81 -34.24
C LYS A 567 2.49 -3.24 -35.62
N ASN A 568 1.45 -2.93 -36.40
CA ASN A 568 1.58 -2.49 -37.79
C ASN A 568 1.88 -0.98 -37.97
N LYS A 569 1.82 -0.20 -36.89
CA LYS A 569 2.12 1.24 -36.87
C LYS A 569 3.41 1.49 -36.11
#